data_AF-A0A0C2XCU8-F1
#
_entry.id   AF-A0A0C2XCU8-F1
#
_cell.length_a   1.000
_cell.length_b   1.000
_cell.length_c   1.000
_cell.angle_alpha   90.00
_cell.angle_beta   90.00
_cell.angle_gamma   90.00
#
_symmetry.space_group_name_H-M   'P 1'
#
loop_
_entity.id
_entity.type
_entity.pdbx_description
1 polymer ?
#
loop_
_entity_poly.entity_id
_entity_poly.type
_entity_poly.pdbx_seq_one_letter_code
_entity_poly.pdbx_strand_id
1 'polypeptide(L)'
;MIPLRWPFYTFTLVSALFLAFVALNAPPDDAESFPPFATACAVLAIGTSLWICILLCYGRSETEYGHTLARCYTHITSFAVIAVLWFGLGVFFAIHAEIECRRHTSVCKSLWVSTVLAFLTFLSSCLCVAIVMCPVTIAGVGYNTHVEDARERAQTAPDRQEPETRDPQPNAHDMALVSRPPPTHIF
;
A
#
# COMPACT_ATOMS: atom_id res chain seq x y z
N MET A 1 -2.16 -8.54 16.36
CA MET A 1 -1.42 -7.26 16.26
C MET A 1 -1.29 -6.93 14.78
N ILE A 2 -1.88 -5.81 14.33
CA ILE A 2 -1.75 -5.37 12.94
C ILE A 2 -0.31 -4.88 12.75
N PRO A 3 0.49 -5.45 11.82
CA PRO A 3 1.85 -5.00 11.62
C PRO A 3 1.87 -3.52 11.24
N LEU A 4 2.80 -2.76 11.80
CA LEU A 4 2.93 -1.33 11.51
C LEU A 4 3.46 -1.18 10.07
N ARG A 5 2.56 -1.05 9.10
CA ARG A 5 2.90 -0.94 7.66
C ARG A 5 3.30 0.48 7.24
N TRP A 6 2.85 1.48 7.99
CA TRP A 6 3.14 2.91 7.80
C TRP A 6 4.61 3.27 7.49
N PRO A 7 5.63 2.77 8.22
CA PRO A 7 7.02 3.12 7.93
C PRO A 7 7.45 2.76 6.51
N PHE A 8 6.97 1.65 5.95
CA PHE A 8 7.33 1.23 4.60
C PHE A 8 6.72 2.14 3.52
N TYR A 9 5.48 2.57 3.71
CA TYR A 9 4.84 3.55 2.82
C TYR A 9 5.59 4.88 2.85
N THR A 10 5.87 5.40 4.06
CA THR A 10 6.57 6.68 4.22
C THR A 10 7.97 6.62 3.61
N PHE A 11 8.71 5.54 3.86
CA PHE A 11 10.05 5.37 3.29
C PHE A 11 10.02 5.31 1.75
N THR A 12 9.09 4.54 1.18
CA THR A 12 8.94 4.41 -0.28
C THR A 12 8.55 5.75 -0.91
N LEU A 13 7.65 6.49 -0.28
CA LEU A 13 7.19 7.79 -0.75
C LEU A 13 8.29 8.85 -0.67
N VAL A 14 9.03 8.92 0.46
CA VAL A 14 10.17 9.84 0.60
C VAL A 14 11.26 9.52 -0.43
N SER A 15 11.56 8.24 -0.64
CA SER A 15 12.54 7.81 -1.64
C SER A 15 12.11 8.20 -3.05
N ALA A 16 10.84 7.95 -3.41
CA ALA A 16 10.28 8.35 -4.70
C ALA A 16 10.34 9.86 -4.92
N LEU A 17 9.92 10.66 -3.94
CA LEU A 17 9.99 12.12 -4.01
C LEU A 17 11.42 12.64 -4.15
N PHE A 18 12.37 12.02 -3.44
CA PHE A 18 13.77 12.39 -3.55
C PHE A 18 14.34 12.08 -4.95
N LEU A 19 14.02 10.91 -5.54
CA LEU A 19 14.38 10.63 -6.94
C LEU A 19 13.71 11.58 -7.93
N ALA A 20 12.45 11.94 -7.71
CA ALA A 20 11.78 12.95 -8.54
C ALA A 20 12.51 14.29 -8.46
N PHE A 21 12.92 14.71 -7.26
CA PHE A 21 13.71 15.93 -7.07
C PHE A 21 15.06 15.85 -7.78
N VAL A 22 15.78 14.73 -7.67
CA VAL A 22 17.05 14.53 -8.38
C VAL A 22 16.85 14.59 -9.90
N ALA A 23 15.80 13.96 -10.43
CA ALA A 23 15.49 13.99 -11.86
C ALA A 23 15.13 15.40 -12.36
N LEU A 24 14.39 16.18 -11.58
CA LEU A 24 14.01 17.56 -11.92
C LEU A 24 15.19 18.54 -11.86
N ASN A 25 16.18 18.28 -11.01
CA ASN A 25 17.40 19.09 -10.90
C ASN A 25 18.54 18.55 -11.77
N ALA A 26 18.29 17.54 -12.61
CA ALA A 26 19.28 17.10 -13.57
C ALA A 26 19.60 18.27 -14.52
N PRO A 27 20.89 18.63 -14.71
CA PRO A 27 21.25 19.72 -15.59
C PRO A 27 20.75 19.42 -17.01
N PRO A 28 20.24 20.42 -17.74
CA PRO A 28 19.94 20.25 -19.15
C PRO A 28 21.26 20.01 -19.89
N ASP A 29 21.46 18.81 -20.43
CA ASP A 29 22.59 18.55 -21.32
C ASP A 29 22.43 19.38 -22.60
N ASP A 30 23.52 19.94 -23.11
CA ASP A 30 23.59 20.86 -24.27
C ASP A 30 23.18 20.24 -25.63
N ALA A 31 22.38 19.17 -25.67
CA ALA A 31 21.98 18.50 -26.91
C ALA A 31 20.56 17.92 -26.83
N GLU A 32 19.55 18.74 -27.18
CA GLU A 32 18.20 18.42 -27.74
C GLU A 32 17.39 17.21 -27.24
N SER A 33 17.81 16.52 -26.19
CA SER A 33 17.23 15.26 -25.74
C SER A 33 17.28 15.26 -24.22
N PHE A 34 16.10 15.33 -23.59
CA PHE A 34 16.00 14.96 -22.18
C PHE A 34 16.63 13.57 -22.02
N PRO A 35 17.59 13.38 -21.10
CA PRO A 35 18.21 12.08 -20.95
C PRO A 35 17.12 11.05 -20.64
N PRO A 36 17.02 9.95 -21.40
CA PRO A 36 15.92 8.98 -21.25
C PRO A 36 15.83 8.43 -19.82
N PHE A 37 16.95 8.44 -19.07
CA PHE A 37 16.99 8.05 -17.67
C PHE A 37 16.23 9.02 -16.75
N ALA A 38 16.30 10.33 -16.97
CA ALA A 38 15.65 11.34 -16.14
C ALA A 38 14.13 11.26 -16.31
N THR A 39 13.67 11.07 -17.54
CA THR A 39 12.24 10.87 -17.85
C THR A 39 11.71 9.57 -17.24
N ALA A 40 12.42 8.45 -17.41
CA ALA A 40 12.02 7.17 -16.81
C ALA A 40 11.96 7.25 -15.27
N CYS A 41 12.94 7.93 -14.68
CA CYS A 41 12.99 8.19 -13.24
C CYS A 41 11.79 8.99 -12.77
N ALA A 42 11.51 10.13 -13.43
CA ALA A 42 10.41 11.02 -13.05
C ALA A 42 9.05 10.32 -13.17
N VAL A 43 8.80 9.61 -14.27
CA VAL A 43 7.55 8.86 -14.49
C VAL A 43 7.36 7.79 -13.42
N LEU A 44 8.39 6.98 -13.13
CA LEU A 44 8.29 5.93 -12.13
C LEU A 44 8.12 6.52 -10.72
N ALA A 45 8.83 7.58 -10.39
CA ALA A 45 8.76 8.24 -9.09
C ALA A 45 7.37 8.87 -8.85
N ILE A 46 6.81 9.58 -9.84
CA ILE A 46 5.47 10.16 -9.77
C ILE A 46 4.41 9.04 -9.67
N GLY A 47 4.49 8.04 -10.54
CA GLY A 47 3.56 6.90 -10.53
C GLY A 47 3.58 6.14 -9.19
N THR A 48 4.77 5.86 -8.66
CA THR A 48 4.93 5.23 -7.34
C THR A 48 4.34 6.10 -6.25
N SER A 49 4.62 7.41 -6.25
CA SER A 49 4.11 8.33 -5.23
C SER A 49 2.58 8.40 -5.22
N LEU A 50 1.96 8.54 -6.40
CA LEU A 50 0.51 8.54 -6.54
C LEU A 50 -0.09 7.21 -6.05
N TRP A 51 0.51 6.09 -6.44
CA TRP A 51 0.04 4.77 -6.02
C TRP A 51 0.13 4.57 -4.50
N ILE A 52 1.24 4.97 -3.87
CA ILE A 52 1.41 4.91 -2.42
C ILE A 52 0.41 5.82 -1.70
N CYS A 53 0.14 7.02 -2.21
CA CYS A 53 -0.89 7.90 -1.66
C CYS A 53 -2.27 7.25 -1.67
N ILE A 54 -2.64 6.61 -2.80
CA ILE A 54 -3.89 5.85 -2.92
C ILE A 54 -3.94 4.74 -1.86
N LEU A 55 -2.89 3.92 -1.76
CA LEU A 55 -2.82 2.83 -0.78
C LEU A 55 -2.90 3.35 0.67
N LEU A 56 -2.33 4.50 0.98
CA LEU A 56 -2.42 5.12 2.30
C LEU A 56 -3.84 5.62 2.62
N CYS A 57 -4.52 6.24 1.64
CA CYS A 57 -5.91 6.68 1.80
C CYS A 57 -6.83 5.49 2.11
N TYR A 58 -6.69 4.38 1.40
CA TYR A 58 -7.52 3.19 1.60
C TYR A 58 -7.09 2.37 2.83
N GLY A 59 -5.79 2.30 3.12
CA GLY A 59 -5.24 1.51 4.23
C GLY A 59 -5.58 2.07 5.62
N ARG A 60 -5.90 3.36 5.73
CA ARG A 60 -6.40 3.95 6.99
C ARG A 60 -7.83 3.49 7.33
N SER A 61 -8.57 3.00 6.35
CA SER A 61 -9.98 2.61 6.48
C SER A 61 -10.21 1.08 6.57
N GLU A 62 -9.14 0.28 6.79
CA GLU A 62 -9.18 -1.19 6.85
C GLU A 62 -10.27 -1.74 7.80
N THR A 63 -10.77 -0.94 8.75
CA THR A 63 -11.82 -1.32 9.70
C THR A 63 -13.25 -1.01 9.23
N GLU A 64 -13.46 -0.19 8.20
CA GLU A 64 -14.80 0.34 7.87
C GLU A 64 -15.34 -0.09 6.50
N TYR A 65 -14.49 -0.48 5.54
CA TYR A 65 -14.96 -0.70 4.16
C TYR A 65 -14.50 -2.03 3.58
N GLY A 66 -15.46 -2.84 3.10
CA GLY A 66 -15.23 -4.10 2.36
C GLY A 66 -14.61 -3.93 0.96
N HIS A 67 -13.94 -2.80 0.70
CA HIS A 67 -13.31 -2.52 -0.58
C HIS A 67 -12.11 -3.43 -0.84
N THR A 68 -11.95 -3.87 -2.08
CA THR A 68 -10.83 -4.73 -2.53
C THR A 68 -9.46 -4.09 -2.33
N LEU A 69 -9.38 -2.75 -2.34
CA LEU A 69 -8.14 -2.02 -2.09
C LEU A 69 -7.68 -2.03 -0.63
N ALA A 70 -8.57 -2.25 0.33
CA ALA A 70 -8.22 -2.40 1.74
C ALA A 70 -7.73 -3.82 2.08
N ARG A 71 -7.79 -4.76 1.12
CA ARG A 71 -7.33 -6.13 1.37
C ARG A 71 -5.81 -6.19 1.44
N CYS A 72 -5.31 -6.89 2.45
CA CYS A 72 -3.88 -7.18 2.65
C CYS A 72 -3.17 -7.65 1.37
N TYR A 73 -3.83 -8.51 0.56
CA TYR A 73 -3.30 -9.01 -0.71
C TYR A 73 -2.96 -7.90 -1.72
N THR A 74 -3.78 -6.85 -1.79
CA THR A 74 -3.57 -5.72 -2.71
C THR A 74 -2.33 -4.91 -2.33
N HIS A 75 -2.07 -4.76 -1.03
CA HIS A 75 -0.87 -4.10 -0.54
C HIS A 75 0.39 -4.94 -0.81
N ILE A 76 0.34 -6.25 -0.57
CA ILE A 76 1.45 -7.18 -0.85
C ILE A 76 1.82 -7.16 -2.34
N THR A 77 0.82 -7.34 -3.20
CA THR A 77 1.03 -7.32 -4.66
C THR A 77 1.55 -5.98 -5.14
N SER A 78 1.05 -4.87 -4.59
CA SER A 78 1.57 -3.53 -4.88
C SER A 78 3.04 -3.37 -4.54
N PHE A 79 3.46 -3.74 -3.32
CA PHE A 79 4.86 -3.67 -2.92
C PHE A 79 5.75 -4.63 -3.71
N ALA A 80 5.25 -5.79 -4.12
CA ALA A 80 5.98 -6.71 -4.99
C ALA A 80 6.22 -6.09 -6.38
N VAL A 81 5.21 -5.46 -6.98
CA VAL A 81 5.35 -4.77 -8.28
C VAL A 81 6.32 -3.59 -8.16
N ILE A 82 6.18 -2.78 -7.11
CA ILE A 82 7.11 -1.68 -6.81
C ILE A 82 8.54 -2.24 -6.70
N ALA A 83 8.76 -3.31 -5.92
CA ALA A 83 10.07 -3.93 -5.79
C ALA A 83 10.69 -4.27 -7.16
N VAL A 84 9.95 -4.95 -8.03
CA VAL A 84 10.44 -5.33 -9.38
C VAL A 84 10.79 -4.10 -10.23
N LEU A 85 9.92 -3.08 -10.24
CA LEU A 85 10.15 -1.87 -11.03
C LEU A 85 11.39 -1.09 -10.53
N TRP A 86 11.52 -0.94 -9.21
CA TRP A 86 12.63 -0.25 -8.59
C TRP A 86 13.95 -1.01 -8.72
N PHE A 87 13.92 -2.35 -8.69
CA PHE A 87 15.08 -3.17 -9.01
C PHE A 87 15.56 -2.99 -10.46
N GLY A 88 14.62 -3.06 -11.42
CA GLY A 88 14.93 -2.83 -12.83
C GLY A 88 15.53 -1.45 -13.08
N LEU A 89 14.96 -0.42 -12.45
CA LEU A 89 15.48 0.95 -12.53
C LEU A 89 16.88 1.07 -11.89
N GLY A 90 17.11 0.42 -10.74
CA GLY A 90 18.43 0.39 -10.10
C GLY A 90 19.50 -0.26 -10.98
N VAL A 91 19.20 -1.38 -11.62
CA VAL A 91 20.11 -2.05 -12.58
C VAL A 91 20.38 -1.14 -13.78
N PHE A 92 19.34 -0.50 -14.33
CA PHE A 92 19.48 0.45 -15.42
C PHE A 92 20.40 1.61 -15.06
N PHE A 93 20.23 2.23 -13.89
CA PHE A 93 21.13 3.29 -13.42
C PHE A 93 22.53 2.81 -13.14
N ALA A 94 22.73 1.60 -12.62
CA ALA A 94 24.06 1.05 -12.39
C ALA A 94 24.87 0.92 -13.69
N ILE A 95 24.23 0.42 -14.76
CA ILE A 95 24.85 0.31 -16.09
C ILE A 95 25.24 1.70 -16.62
N HIS A 96 24.32 2.67 -16.53
CA HIS A 96 24.58 4.03 -17.00
C HIS A 96 25.60 4.77 -16.15
N ALA A 97 25.60 4.56 -14.83
CA ALA A 97 26.58 5.13 -13.92
C ALA A 97 27.98 4.66 -14.29
N GLU A 98 28.19 3.37 -14.60
CA GLU A 98 29.51 2.89 -15.01
C GLU A 98 30.03 3.62 -16.26
N ILE A 99 29.20 3.73 -17.30
CA ILE A 99 29.55 4.39 -18.56
C ILE A 99 29.91 5.86 -18.30
N GLU A 100 29.10 6.55 -17.51
CA GLU A 100 29.19 7.98 -17.31
C GLU A 100 30.31 8.37 -16.31
N CYS A 101 30.57 7.52 -15.32
CA CYS A 101 31.72 7.67 -14.43
C CYS A 101 33.05 7.47 -15.14
N ARG A 102 33.13 6.57 -16.15
CA ARG A 102 34.32 6.45 -17.01
C ARG A 102 34.58 7.69 -17.86
N ARG A 103 33.53 8.47 -18.15
CA ARG A 103 33.62 9.76 -18.86
C ARG A 103 33.92 10.95 -17.94
N HIS A 104 34.03 10.73 -16.63
CA HIS A 104 34.32 11.76 -15.63
C HIS A 104 33.34 12.94 -15.62
N THR A 105 32.07 12.72 -15.97
CA THR A 105 31.07 13.79 -15.94
C THR A 105 30.46 13.94 -14.54
N SER A 106 29.89 15.12 -14.26
CA SER A 106 29.19 15.40 -13.01
C SER A 106 27.91 14.56 -12.82
N VAL A 107 27.35 14.03 -13.91
CA VAL A 107 26.14 13.19 -13.94
C VAL A 107 26.38 11.84 -13.25
N CYS A 108 27.62 11.33 -13.27
CA CYS A 108 28.03 10.10 -12.56
C CYS A 108 27.57 10.09 -11.09
N LYS A 109 27.78 11.19 -10.36
CA LYS A 109 27.42 11.28 -8.94
C LYS A 109 25.91 11.17 -8.73
N SER A 110 25.13 11.83 -9.60
CA SER A 110 23.66 11.80 -9.55
C SER A 110 23.11 10.39 -9.83
N LEU A 111 23.66 9.72 -10.85
CA LEU A 111 23.30 8.34 -11.19
C LEU A 111 23.64 7.36 -10.07
N TRP A 112 24.79 7.52 -9.42
CA TRP A 112 25.21 6.65 -8.31
C TRP A 112 24.27 6.78 -7.10
N VAL A 113 23.92 8.00 -6.70
CA VAL A 113 22.94 8.25 -5.62
C VAL A 113 21.57 7.68 -5.98
N SER A 114 21.13 7.88 -7.23
CA SER A 114 19.84 7.36 -7.73
C SER A 114 19.82 5.82 -7.72
N THR A 115 20.94 5.19 -8.06
CA THR A 115 21.12 3.73 -8.03
C THR A 115 20.95 3.20 -6.60
N VAL A 116 21.67 3.77 -5.63
CA VAL A 116 21.59 3.37 -4.22
C VAL A 116 20.17 3.50 -3.71
N LEU A 117 19.52 4.62 -4.00
CA LEU A 117 18.16 4.88 -3.50
C LEU A 117 17.13 3.95 -4.15
N ALA A 118 17.31 3.59 -5.43
CA ALA A 118 16.47 2.60 -6.09
C ALA A 118 16.59 1.21 -5.44
N PHE A 119 17.82 0.76 -5.14
CA PHE A 119 18.03 -0.50 -4.44
C PHE A 119 17.52 -0.49 -3.00
N LEU A 120 17.66 0.63 -2.27
CA LEU A 120 17.09 0.76 -0.93
C LEU A 120 15.56 0.66 -0.96
N THR A 121 14.91 1.27 -1.96
CA THR A 121 13.45 1.19 -2.15
C THR A 121 13.00 -0.23 -2.51
N PHE A 122 13.79 -0.93 -3.33
CA PHE A 122 13.60 -2.35 -3.60
C PHE A 122 13.68 -3.19 -2.32
N LEU A 123 14.76 -3.04 -1.55
CA LEU A 123 14.98 -3.80 -0.32
C LEU A 123 13.89 -3.53 0.73
N SER A 124 13.46 -2.27 0.90
CA SER A 124 12.38 -1.92 1.82
C SER A 124 11.05 -2.55 1.38
N SER A 125 10.79 -2.59 0.07
CA SER A 125 9.57 -3.22 -0.48
C SER A 125 9.58 -4.73 -0.28
N CYS A 126 10.72 -5.39 -0.52
CA CYS A 126 10.91 -6.81 -0.22
C CYS A 126 10.73 -7.11 1.27
N LEU A 127 11.31 -6.29 2.15
CA LEU A 127 11.18 -6.45 3.59
C LEU A 127 9.72 -6.29 4.05
N CYS A 128 8.99 -5.34 3.47
CA CYS A 128 7.55 -5.17 3.73
C CYS A 128 6.77 -6.44 3.36
N VAL A 129 6.98 -6.97 2.14
CA VAL A 129 6.33 -8.21 1.69
C VAL A 129 6.71 -9.38 2.60
N ALA A 130 8.00 -9.53 2.95
CA ALA A 130 8.48 -10.60 3.79
C ALA A 130 7.83 -10.56 5.19
N ILE A 131 7.77 -9.39 5.83
CA ILE A 131 7.16 -9.25 7.17
C ILE A 131 5.66 -9.57 7.14
N VAL A 132 4.95 -9.16 6.09
CA VAL A 132 3.51 -9.42 5.97
C VAL A 132 3.22 -10.89 5.62
N MET A 133 4.06 -11.51 4.79
CA MET A 133 3.88 -12.91 4.37
C MET A 133 4.38 -13.92 5.41
N CYS A 134 5.40 -13.60 6.20
CA CYS A 134 5.98 -14.50 7.20
C CYS A 134 4.93 -15.12 8.17
N PRO A 135 4.01 -14.35 8.78
CA PRO A 135 2.96 -14.93 9.61
C PRO A 135 1.95 -15.75 8.81
N VAL A 136 1.69 -15.42 7.54
CA VAL A 136 0.80 -16.21 6.66
C VAL A 136 1.43 -17.55 6.32
N THR A 137 2.74 -17.60 6.06
CA THR A 137 3.45 -18.85 5.79
C THR A 137 3.59 -19.72 7.03
N ILE A 138 3.77 -19.11 8.21
CA ILE A 138 3.86 -19.84 9.49
C ILE A 138 2.47 -20.34 9.91
N ALA A 139 1.43 -19.51 9.77
CA ALA A 139 0.06 -19.87 10.12
C ALA A 139 -0.64 -20.70 9.02
N GLY A 140 -0.14 -20.71 7.78
CA GLY A 140 -0.70 -21.47 6.65
C GLY A 140 -0.70 -22.99 6.86
N VAL A 141 0.14 -23.49 7.75
CA VAL A 141 0.07 -24.90 8.22
C VAL A 141 -1.17 -25.15 9.10
N GLY A 142 -1.74 -24.12 9.74
CA GLY A 142 -2.94 -24.20 10.59
C GLY A 142 -4.17 -23.40 10.11
N TYR A 143 -4.09 -22.66 9.01
CA TYR A 143 -5.20 -21.85 8.50
C TYR A 143 -6.21 -22.68 7.70
N ASN A 144 -5.74 -23.70 6.97
CA ASN A 144 -6.62 -24.61 6.25
C ASN A 144 -7.51 -25.41 7.20
N THR A 145 -6.98 -25.83 8.35
CA THR A 145 -7.76 -26.56 9.35
C THR A 145 -8.85 -25.68 9.95
N HIS A 146 -8.59 -24.40 10.21
CA HIS A 146 -9.59 -23.51 10.83
C HIS A 146 -10.71 -23.05 9.88
N VAL A 147 -10.43 -22.97 8.57
CA VAL A 147 -11.43 -22.68 7.53
C VAL A 147 -12.24 -23.93 7.20
N GLU A 148 -11.61 -25.10 7.13
CA GLU A 148 -12.33 -26.38 7.02
C GLU A 148 -13.23 -26.61 8.24
N ASP A 149 -12.74 -26.37 9.45
CA ASP A 149 -13.50 -26.56 10.69
C ASP A 149 -14.67 -25.56 10.84
N ALA A 150 -14.51 -24.32 10.34
CA ALA A 150 -15.62 -23.36 10.25
C ALA A 150 -16.66 -23.74 9.18
N ARG A 151 -16.20 -24.29 8.04
CA ARG A 151 -17.06 -24.78 6.96
C ARG A 151 -17.83 -26.03 7.40
N GLU A 152 -17.17 -26.93 8.13
CA GLU A 152 -17.75 -28.15 8.67
C GLU A 152 -18.82 -27.82 9.70
N ARG A 153 -18.59 -26.86 10.61
CA ARG A 153 -19.61 -26.35 11.55
C ARG A 153 -20.80 -25.67 10.86
N ALA A 154 -20.57 -24.97 9.74
CA ALA A 154 -21.66 -24.38 8.97
C ALA A 154 -22.51 -25.45 8.26
N GLN A 155 -21.92 -26.60 7.91
CA GLN A 155 -22.64 -27.73 7.30
C GLN A 155 -23.30 -28.66 8.33
N THR A 156 -22.77 -28.75 9.55
CA THR A 156 -23.35 -29.55 10.64
C THR A 156 -24.31 -28.77 11.53
N ALA A 157 -24.46 -27.45 11.34
CA ALA A 157 -25.57 -26.70 11.94
C ALA A 157 -26.89 -27.23 11.32
N PRO A 158 -27.63 -28.10 12.02
CA PRO A 158 -28.88 -28.63 11.49
C PRO A 158 -29.88 -27.48 11.48
N ASP A 159 -30.77 -27.45 10.47
CA ASP A 159 -31.95 -26.59 10.37
C ASP A 159 -32.47 -26.17 11.75
N ARG A 160 -31.96 -25.03 12.25
CA ARG A 160 -32.48 -24.43 13.47
C ARG A 160 -33.72 -23.72 12.99
N GLN A 161 -34.82 -24.45 13.00
CA GLN A 161 -36.19 -23.97 12.76
C GLN A 161 -36.28 -22.51 13.18
N GLU A 162 -36.58 -21.65 12.21
CA GLU A 162 -37.01 -20.28 12.47
C GLU A 162 -38.07 -20.33 13.58
N PRO A 163 -37.84 -19.69 14.74
CA PRO A 163 -38.90 -19.50 15.70
C PRO A 163 -39.98 -18.65 15.03
N GLU A 164 -41.12 -19.30 14.77
CA GLU A 164 -42.37 -18.70 14.33
C GLU A 164 -42.57 -17.36 15.04
N THR A 165 -42.38 -16.28 14.27
CA THR A 165 -42.45 -14.91 14.76
C THR A 165 -43.91 -14.63 15.07
N ARG A 166 -44.28 -14.82 16.33
CA ARG A 166 -45.59 -14.44 16.86
C ARG A 166 -45.64 -12.91 16.89
N ASP A 167 -46.42 -12.32 16.00
CA ASP A 167 -46.63 -10.88 15.89
C ASP A 167 -46.95 -10.27 17.27
N PRO A 168 -46.17 -9.27 17.74
CA PRO A 168 -46.52 -8.51 18.93
C PRO A 168 -47.74 -7.64 18.62
N GLN A 169 -48.86 -7.98 19.24
CA GLN A 169 -50.06 -7.16 19.22
C GLN A 169 -49.74 -5.75 19.79
N PRO A 170 -49.92 -4.66 19.02
CA PRO A 170 -49.51 -3.33 19.45
C PRO A 170 -50.45 -2.83 20.55
N ASN A 171 -49.92 -2.67 21.76
CA ASN A 171 -50.63 -2.02 22.85
C ASN A 171 -50.52 -0.50 22.66
N ALA A 172 -51.67 0.16 22.43
CA ALA A 172 -51.77 1.56 22.02
C ALA A 172 -51.38 2.61 23.09
N HIS A 173 -50.67 2.22 24.16
CA HIS A 173 -50.49 3.07 25.34
C HIS A 173 -49.15 3.82 25.44
N ASP A 174 -48.15 3.53 24.60
CA ASP A 174 -46.79 4.09 24.74
C ASP A 174 -46.40 5.20 23.74
N MET A 175 -47.33 5.72 22.93
CA MET A 175 -47.00 6.77 21.93
C MET A 175 -46.89 8.21 22.49
N ALA A 176 -46.91 8.40 23.80
CA ALA A 176 -47.12 9.74 24.37
C ALA A 176 -45.98 10.29 25.21
N LEU A 177 -44.68 10.02 24.93
CA LEU A 177 -43.64 10.66 25.78
C LEU A 177 -42.21 10.75 25.24
N VAL A 178 -41.95 11.13 23.99
CA VAL A 178 -40.62 11.72 23.67
C VAL A 178 -40.72 12.83 22.61
N SER A 179 -41.06 14.04 23.05
CA SER A 179 -40.70 15.27 22.32
C SER A 179 -40.01 16.23 23.29
N ARG A 180 -38.68 16.22 23.32
CA ARG A 180 -37.90 17.35 23.84
C ARG A 180 -36.81 17.71 22.82
N PRO A 181 -36.82 18.95 22.30
CA PRO A 181 -35.71 19.44 21.49
C PRO A 181 -34.46 19.69 22.37
N PRO A 182 -33.25 19.50 21.84
CA PRO A 182 -32.01 19.77 22.55
C PRO A 182 -31.74 21.29 22.66
N PRO A 183 -31.09 21.75 23.74
CA PRO A 183 -30.75 23.15 23.93
C PRO A 183 -29.56 23.57 23.06
N THR A 184 -29.75 24.65 22.31
CA THR A 184 -28.71 25.42 21.63
C THR A 184 -27.80 26.09 22.66
N HIS A 185 -26.52 25.71 22.68
CA HIS A 185 -25.47 26.52 23.30
C HIS A 185 -24.73 27.28 22.21
N ILE A 186 -24.88 28.60 22.26
CA ILE A 186 -24.13 29.61 21.51
C ILE A 186 -22.84 29.88 22.29
N PHE A 187 -21.68 29.65 21.68
CA PHE A 187 -20.44 30.41 21.90
C PHE A 187 -19.59 30.33 20.63
#